data_AF-A0A967X3I6-F1
#
_entry.id   AF-A0A967X3I6-F1
#
_cell.length_a   1.000
_cell.length_b   1.000
_cell.length_c   1.000
_cell.angle_alpha   90.00
_cell.angle_beta   90.00
_cell.angle_gamma   90.00
#
_symmetry.space_group_name_H-M   'P 1'
#
loop_
_entity.id
_entity.type
_entity.pdbx_description
1 polymer ?
#
loop_
_entity_poly.entity_id
_entity_poly.type
_entity_poly.pdbx_seq_one_letter_code
_entity_poly.pdbx_strand_id
1 'polypeptide(L)' 'VTLIDRSRWFEFLPNIHELLSGVKTPELLRLPLDRNVRRAGHTFVRDTVTEIDPVG' A
#
# COMPACT_ATOMS: atom_id res chain seq x y z
N VAL A 1 11.18 -11.15 -3.91
CA VAL A 1 9.79 -11.13 -3.40
C VAL A 1 8.98 -10.15 -4.23
N THR A 2 7.73 -10.46 -4.52
CA THR A 2 6.80 -9.61 -5.27
C THR A 2 5.62 -9.23 -4.37
N LEU A 3 5.32 -7.94 -4.27
CA LEU A 3 4.09 -7.44 -3.66
C LEU A 3 3.04 -7.19 -4.74
N ILE A 4 1.86 -7.78 -4.57
CA ILE A 4 0.66 -7.48 -5.35
C ILE A 4 -0.30 -6.72 -4.44
N ASP A 5 -0.67 -5.50 -4.81
CA ASP A 5 -1.68 -4.70 -4.10
C ASP A 5 -2.51 -3.91 -5.12
N ARG A 6 -3.82 -3.79 -4.88
CA ARG A 6 -4.71 -3.02 -5.75
C ARG A 6 -4.46 -1.51 -5.67
N SER A 7 -3.97 -1.04 -4.53
CA SER A 7 -3.67 0.36 -4.24
C SER A 7 -2.26 0.73 -4.68
N ARG A 8 -2.04 2.00 -5.05
CA ARG A 8 -0.69 2.55 -5.23
C ARG A 8 -0.06 3.05 -3.91
N TRP A 9 -0.87 3.14 -2.86
CA TRP A 9 -0.50 3.72 -1.57
C TRP A 9 -0.66 2.69 -0.46
N PHE A 10 0.31 2.67 0.44
CA PHE A 10 0.11 2.19 1.79
C PHE A 10 -0.50 3.31 2.62
N GLU A 11 -1.58 3.02 3.33
CA GLU A 11 -2.24 3.94 4.26
C GLU A 11 -2.09 3.41 5.69
N PHE A 12 -1.50 4.22 6.57
CA PHE A 12 -1.38 3.87 7.99
C PHE A 12 -2.66 4.23 8.74
N LEU A 13 -3.66 3.36 8.65
CA LEU A 13 -5.00 3.56 9.21
C LEU A 13 -5.09 3.77 10.73
N PRO A 14 -4.14 3.34 11.59
CA PRO A 14 -4.16 3.72 13.00
C PRO A 14 -4.22 5.24 13.23
N ASN A 15 -3.72 6.04 12.28
CA ASN A 15 -3.74 7.49 12.32
C ASN A 15 -5.01 8.12 11.71
N ILE A 16 -6.07 7.36 11.43
CA ILE A 16 -7.31 7.90 10.83
C ILE A 16 -7.94 9.03 11.66
N HIS A 17 -7.80 8.97 12.99
CA HIS A 17 -8.29 10.01 13.89
C HIS A 17 -7.61 11.37 13.67
N GLU A 18 -6.35 11.39 13.23
CA GLU A 18 -5.62 12.61 12.85
C GLU A 18 -6.12 13.20 11.52
N LEU A 19 -6.66 12.36 10.61
CA LEU A 19 -7.35 12.83 9.40
C LEU A 19 -8.71 13.44 9.76
N LEU A 20 -9.50 12.74 10.57
CA LEU A 20 -10.84 13.17 10.97
C LEU A 20 -10.81 14.46 11.80
N SER A 21 -9.77 14.64 12.63
CA SER A 21 -9.55 15.87 13.42
C SER A 21 -8.86 16.99 12.64
N GLY A 22 -8.42 16.74 11.40
CA GLY A 22 -7.71 17.72 10.57
C GLY A 22 -6.26 18.00 10.99
N VAL A 23 -5.69 17.21 11.91
CA VAL A 23 -4.30 17.32 12.36
C VAL A 23 -3.33 16.91 11.23
N LYS A 24 -3.71 15.94 10.41
CA LYS A 24 -2.93 15.49 9.24
C LYS A 24 -3.78 15.51 7.98
N THR A 25 -3.12 15.73 6.85
CA THR A 25 -3.72 15.52 5.52
C THR A 25 -3.50 14.06 5.09
N PRO A 26 -4.29 13.55 4.13
CA PRO A 26 -4.08 12.21 3.57
C PRO A 26 -2.66 11.97 3.04
N GLU A 27 -2.02 12.99 2.47
CA GLU A 27 -0.67 12.91 1.91
C GLU A 27 0.38 12.59 2.99
N LEU A 28 0.17 13.06 4.22
CA LEU A 28 1.07 12.80 5.35
C LEU A 28 0.99 11.36 5.87
N LEU A 29 -0.06 10.61 5.51
CA LEU A 29 -0.29 9.23 5.95
C LEU A 29 -0.20 8.20 4.82
N ARG A 30 0.15 8.64 3.61
CA ARG A 30 0.29 7.79 2.42
C ARG A 30 1.74 7.60 2.06
N LEU A 31 2.16 6.34 1.90
CA LEU A 31 3.47 5.99 1.37
C LEU A 31 3.35 5.39 -0.03
N PRO A 32 4.15 5.83 -1.02
CA PRO A 32 4.15 5.25 -2.36
C PRO A 32 4.70 3.82 -2.31
N LEU A 33 3.85 2.82 -2.57
CA LEU A 33 4.26 1.41 -2.50
C LEU A 33 5.38 1.12 -3.49
N ASP A 34 5.22 1.54 -4.74
CA ASP A 34 6.20 1.30 -5.80
C ASP A 34 7.62 1.76 -5.44
N ARG A 35 7.75 3.00 -4.97
CA ARG A 35 9.04 3.58 -4.56
C ARG A 35 9.66 2.82 -3.39
N ASN A 36 8.87 2.49 -2.38
CA ASN A 36 9.37 1.86 -1.15
C ASN A 36 9.71 0.38 -1.37
N VAL A 37 8.87 -0.37 -2.09
CA VAL A 37 9.09 -1.77 -2.44
C VAL A 37 10.33 -1.93 -3.32
N ARG A 38 10.49 -1.09 -4.36
CA ARG A 38 11.70 -1.12 -5.20
C ARG A 38 12.95 -0.77 -4.41
N ARG A 39 12.88 0.23 -3.52
CA ARG A 39 14.01 0.59 -2.64
C ARG A 39 14.42 -0.55 -1.70
N ALA A 40 13.49 -1.43 -1.33
CA ALA A 40 13.76 -2.64 -0.55
C ALA A 40 14.31 -3.82 -1.38
N GLY A 41 14.52 -3.66 -2.69
CA GLY A 41 14.99 -4.72 -3.58
C GLY A 41 13.89 -5.71 -3.98
N HIS A 42 12.63 -5.25 -4.04
CA HIS A 42 11.47 -6.08 -4.38
C HIS A 42 10.72 -5.53 -5.60
N THR A 43 9.84 -6.37 -6.15
CA THR A 43 8.97 -6.01 -7.27
C THR A 43 7.58 -5.62 -6.76
N PHE A 44 7.02 -4.55 -7.32
CA PHE A 44 5.64 -4.15 -7.06
C PHE A 44 4.78 -4.32 -8.31
N VAL A 45 3.63 -4.97 -8.14
CA VAL A 45 2.58 -5.12 -9.18
C VAL A 45 1.30 -4.50 -8.65
N ARG A 46 0.78 -3.49 -9.35
CA ARG A 46 -0.49 -2.87 -8.98
C ARG A 46 -1.64 -3.59 -9.66
N ASP A 47 -2.21 -4.58 -8.98
CA ASP A 47 -3.29 -5.40 -9.51
C ASP A 47 -4.20 -5.92 -8.39
N THR A 48 -5.38 -6.41 -8.77
CA THR A 48 -6.33 -7.05 -7.86
C THR A 48 -6.27 -8.55 -8.02
N VAL A 49 -5.86 -9.26 -6.97
CA VAL A 49 -5.94 -10.72 -6.94
C VAL A 49 -7.42 -11.14 -6.96
N THR A 50 -7.83 -11.88 -7.99
CA THR A 50 -9.20 -12.39 -8.15
C THR A 50 -9.36 -13.84 -7.71
N GLU A 51 -8.29 -14.62 -7.80
CA GLU A 51 -8.25 -16.03 -7.44
C GLU A 51 -6.86 -16.41 -6.94
N ILE A 52 -6.79 -17.39 -6.04
CA ILE A 52 -5.54 -18.05 -5.62
C ILE A 52 -5.78 -19.54 -5.77
N ASP A 53 -5.08 -20.18 -6.71
CA ASP A 53 -5.02 -21.63 -6.80
C ASP A 53 -3.78 -22.13 -6.04
N PRO A 54 -3.95 -22.77 -4.87
CA PRO A 54 -2.83 -23.24 -4.07
C PRO A 54 -2.23 -24.56 -4.58
N VAL A 55 -2.84 -25.24 -5.56
CA VAL A 55 -2.51 -26.62 -5.96
C VAL A 55 -2.27 -26.78 -7.46
N GLY A 56 -1.92 -25.71 -8.18
CA GLY A 56 -1.66 -25.76 -9.63
C GLY A 56 -0.87 -26.99 -10.10
#